data_AF-A0A2V1B3B7-F1
#
_entry.id   AF-A0A2V1B3B7-F1
#
_cell.length_a   1.000
_cell.length_b   1.000
_cell.length_c   1.000
_cell.angle_alpha   90.00
_cell.angle_beta   90.00
_cell.angle_gamma   90.00
#
_symmetry.space_group_name_H-M   'P 1'
#
loop_
_entity.id
_entity.type
_entity.pdbx_description
1 polymer ?
#
loop_
_entity_poly.entity_id
_entity_poly.type
_entity_poly.pdbx_seq_one_letter_code
_entity_poly.pdbx_strand_id
1 'polypeptide(L)'
;MRESWETGRFWLNYAARKSWAFDTIFWKYLDKRFFGSREGDIAKQDLWKTRVHLLSERERSVMESFVERKMEESKERILVDWDDEQ
;
A
#
# COMPACT_ATOMS: atom_id res chain seq x y z
N MET A 1 -22.24 -10.64 -8.97
CA MET A 1 -20.76 -10.72 -9.01
C MET A 1 -20.13 -9.64 -9.92
N ARG A 2 -20.56 -9.50 -11.17
CA ARG A 2 -20.03 -8.46 -12.09
C ARG A 2 -20.13 -7.03 -11.53
N GLU A 3 -21.29 -6.67 -10.99
CA GLU A 3 -21.53 -5.36 -10.39
C GLU A 3 -20.55 -5.03 -9.23
N SER A 4 -20.17 -6.01 -8.40
CA SER A 4 -19.22 -5.77 -7.30
C SER A 4 -17.77 -5.59 -7.78
N TRP A 5 -17.45 -6.07 -8.98
CA TRP A 5 -16.16 -5.86 -9.63
C TRP A 5 -16.10 -4.47 -10.26
N GLU A 6 -17.16 -4.08 -10.98
CA GLU A 6 -17.30 -2.75 -11.58
C GLU A 6 -17.38 -1.66 -10.51
N THR A 7 -18.06 -1.92 -9.41
CA THR A 7 -18.15 -1.00 -8.26
C THR A 7 -16.93 -1.05 -7.33
N GLY A 8 -15.93 -1.91 -7.60
CA GLY A 8 -14.70 -1.97 -6.81
C GLY A 8 -14.86 -2.51 -5.39
N ARG A 9 -16.10 -2.77 -4.94
CA ARG A 9 -16.41 -3.25 -3.59
C ARG A 9 -15.81 -4.62 -3.32
N PHE A 10 -15.70 -5.46 -4.36
CA PHE A 10 -14.98 -6.73 -4.27
C PHE A 10 -13.49 -6.50 -3.96
N TRP A 11 -12.82 -5.63 -4.72
CA TRP A 11 -11.40 -5.35 -4.57
C TRP A 11 -11.08 -4.72 -3.20
N LEU A 12 -11.93 -3.82 -2.71
CA LEU A 12 -11.81 -3.26 -1.37
C LEU A 12 -11.86 -4.34 -0.29
N ASN A 13 -12.89 -5.20 -0.34
CA ASN A 13 -13.04 -6.31 0.60
C ASN A 13 -11.88 -7.31 0.53
N TYR A 14 -11.36 -7.55 -0.68
CA TYR A 14 -10.26 -8.50 -0.88
C TYR A 14 -8.94 -7.92 -0.36
N ALA A 15 -8.63 -6.66 -0.67
CA ALA A 15 -7.43 -5.96 -0.19
C ALA A 15 -7.39 -5.88 1.35
N ALA A 16 -8.55 -5.66 1.99
CA ALA A 16 -8.65 -5.62 3.45
C ALA A 16 -8.34 -6.98 4.12
N ARG A 17 -8.57 -8.11 3.44
CA ARG A 17 -8.38 -9.46 4.01
C ARG A 17 -7.05 -10.11 3.63
N LYS A 18 -6.40 -9.64 2.56
CA LYS A 18 -5.18 -10.23 2.01
C LYS A 18 -4.10 -9.16 1.93
N SER A 19 -3.41 -8.95 3.05
CA SER A 19 -2.34 -7.97 3.21
C SER A 19 -1.26 -8.10 2.12
N TRP A 20 -0.87 -9.32 1.76
CA TRP A 20 0.12 -9.59 0.70
C TRP A 20 -0.29 -9.09 -0.69
N ALA A 21 -1.60 -9.02 -0.97
CA ALA A 21 -2.13 -8.58 -2.26
C ALA A 21 -2.51 -7.09 -2.26
N PHE A 22 -2.51 -6.46 -1.09
CA PHE A 22 -3.03 -5.11 -0.88
C PHE A 22 -2.41 -4.10 -1.86
N ASP A 23 -1.07 -4.03 -1.92
CA ASP A 23 -0.36 -3.04 -2.75
C ASP A 23 -0.80 -3.13 -4.23
N THR A 24 -0.83 -4.35 -4.78
CA THR A 24 -1.21 -4.56 -6.18
C THR A 24 -2.68 -4.22 -6.42
N ILE A 25 -3.58 -4.59 -5.51
CA ILE A 25 -5.02 -4.30 -5.65
C ILE A 25 -5.26 -2.80 -5.54
N PHE A 26 -4.63 -2.15 -4.57
CA PHE A 26 -4.77 -0.72 -4.30
C PHE A 26 -4.37 0.08 -5.55
N TRP A 27 -3.16 -0.12 -6.05
CA TRP A 27 -2.67 0.63 -7.21
C TRP A 27 -3.40 0.29 -8.51
N LYS A 28 -3.89 -0.94 -8.68
CA LYS A 28 -4.55 -1.35 -9.93
C LYS A 28 -6.02 -0.94 -10.00
N TYR A 29 -6.76 -1.03 -8.89
CA TYR A 29 -8.22 -0.93 -8.91
C TYR A 29 -8.81 0.14 -8.00
N LEU A 30 -8.14 0.51 -6.91
CA LEU A 30 -8.73 1.38 -5.89
C LEU A 30 -8.23 2.83 -6.00
N ASP A 31 -6.93 3.04 -6.21
CA ASP A 31 -6.32 4.37 -6.16
C ASP A 31 -7.01 5.38 -7.10
N LYS A 32 -7.15 5.05 -8.39
CA LYS A 32 -7.80 5.97 -9.35
C LYS A 32 -9.27 6.23 -9.04
N ARG A 33 -9.92 5.30 -8.33
CA ARG A 33 -11.34 5.38 -7.98
C ARG A 33 -11.58 6.32 -6.80
N PHE A 34 -10.70 6.29 -5.80
CA PHE A 34 -10.84 7.10 -4.59
C PHE A 34 -10.12 8.45 -4.70
N PHE A 35 -9.00 8.50 -5.42
CA PHE A 35 -8.12 9.68 -5.47
C PHE A 35 -8.00 10.30 -6.88
N GLY A 36 -8.80 9.82 -7.83
CA GLY A 36 -8.87 10.37 -9.18
C GLY A 36 -7.70 9.97 -10.08
N SER A 37 -7.64 10.59 -11.27
CA SER A 37 -6.61 10.25 -12.27
C SER A 37 -5.19 10.55 -11.78
N ARG A 38 -4.22 9.95 -12.44
CA ARG A 38 -2.78 10.24 -12.26
C ARG A 38 -2.32 11.08 -13.43
N GLU A 39 -1.33 11.92 -13.21
CA GLU A 39 -0.67 12.65 -14.29
C GLU A 39 0.33 11.73 -15.00
N GLY A 40 0.09 11.47 -16.29
CA GLY A 40 1.01 10.71 -17.13
C GLY A 40 1.10 9.21 -16.83
N ASP A 41 2.01 8.56 -17.58
CA ASP A 41 2.38 7.17 -17.35
C ASP A 41 3.53 7.11 -16.33
N ILE A 42 3.25 6.58 -15.15
CA ILE A 42 4.17 6.55 -14.01
C ILE A 42 4.49 5.10 -13.69
N ALA A 43 5.78 4.80 -13.56
CA ALA A 43 6.25 3.48 -13.18
C ALA A 43 5.64 3.02 -11.84
N LYS A 44 5.41 1.71 -11.69
CA LYS A 44 4.76 1.17 -10.49
C LYS A 44 5.49 1.59 -9.20
N GLN A 45 6.82 1.61 -9.20
CA GLN A 45 7.62 2.03 -8.04
C GLN A 45 7.47 3.50 -7.65
N ASP A 46 6.97 4.35 -8.56
CA ASP A 46 6.84 5.80 -8.35
C ASP A 46 5.39 6.23 -8.09
N LEU A 47 4.43 5.31 -8.15
CA LEU A 47 3.00 5.62 -7.95
C LEU A 47 2.73 6.29 -6.60
N TRP A 48 3.42 5.88 -5.55
CA TRP A 48 3.27 6.45 -4.22
C TRP A 48 3.58 7.95 -4.19
N LYS A 49 4.54 8.43 -4.99
CA LYS A 49 4.89 9.86 -5.09
C LYS A 49 3.71 10.72 -5.51
N THR A 50 2.81 10.19 -6.36
CA THR A 50 1.60 10.89 -6.78
C THR A 50 0.58 11.10 -5.66
N ARG A 51 0.70 10.36 -4.55
CA ARG A 51 -0.24 10.34 -3.42
C ARG A 51 0.36 10.78 -2.11
N VAL A 52 1.65 11.10 -2.05
CA VAL A 52 2.29 11.71 -0.86
C VAL A 52 1.53 12.94 -0.39
N HIS A 53 0.93 13.68 -1.32
CA HIS A 53 0.17 14.87 -1.00
C HIS A 53 -1.07 14.62 -0.11
N LEU A 54 -1.55 13.38 0.01
CA LEU A 54 -2.66 12.97 0.87
C LEU A 54 -2.27 12.86 2.34
N LEU A 55 -0.98 12.72 2.64
CA LEU A 55 -0.46 12.66 4.00
C LEU A 55 -0.40 14.06 4.60
N SER A 56 -0.73 14.17 5.88
CA SER A 56 -0.51 15.37 6.68
C SER A 56 0.98 15.70 6.81
N GLU A 57 1.30 16.96 7.14
CA GLU A 57 2.70 17.37 7.35
C GLU A 57 3.40 16.53 8.42
N ARG A 58 2.67 16.17 9.49
CA ARG A 58 3.17 15.30 10.56
C ARG A 58 3.50 13.89 10.05
N GLU A 59 2.63 13.32 9.22
CA GLU A 59 2.89 11.99 8.65
C GLU A 59 4.08 12.03 7.70
N ARG A 60 4.23 13.10 6.91
CA ARG A 60 5.39 13.29 6.04
C ARG A 60 6.69 13.48 6.81
N SER A 61 6.66 14.23 7.92
CA SER A 61 7.87 14.48 8.73
C SER A 61 8.40 13.21 9.39
N VAL A 62 7.54 12.22 9.65
CA VAL A 62 7.93 10.93 10.24
C VAL A 62 8.26 9.89 9.17
N MET A 63 7.91 10.14 7.90
CA MET A 63 8.09 9.18 6.82
C MET A 63 9.57 8.80 6.62
N GLU A 64 10.48 9.77 6.71
CA GLU A 64 11.91 9.54 6.50
C GLU A 64 12.51 8.60 7.58
N SER A 65 12.28 8.90 8.86
CA SER A 65 12.73 8.04 9.97
C SER A 65 12.06 6.66 9.96
N PHE A 66 10.80 6.58 9.51
CA PHE A 66 10.13 5.30 9.31
C PHE A 66 10.79 4.45 8.23
N VAL A 67 11.15 5.05 7.09
CA VAL A 67 11.83 4.37 5.98
C VAL A 67 13.22 3.91 6.41
N GLU A 68 13.99 4.76 7.09
CA GLU A 68 15.30 4.40 7.61
C GLU A 68 15.24 3.17 8.52
N ARG A 69 14.32 3.18 9.50
CA ARG A 69 14.10 2.04 10.37
C ARG A 69 13.73 0.78 9.59
N LYS A 70 12.83 0.88 8.61
CA LYS A 70 12.41 -0.26 7.78
C LYS A 70 13.55 -0.82 6.92
N MET A 71 14.44 0.04 6.43
CA MET A 71 15.62 -0.40 5.71
C MET A 71 16.60 -1.16 6.61
N GLU A 72 16.78 -0.73 7.86
CA GLU A 72 17.60 -1.44 8.85
C GLU A 72 17.00 -2.81 9.19
N GLU A 73 15.71 -2.86 9.53
CA GLU A 73 14.98 -4.12 9.80
C GLU A 73 15.06 -5.10 8.61
N SER A 74 15.07 -4.58 7.39
CA SER A 74 15.17 -5.40 6.17
C SER A 74 16.52 -6.09 5.98
N LYS A 75 17.58 -5.66 6.69
CA LYS A 75 18.90 -6.32 6.67
C LYS A 75 18.88 -7.60 7.49
N GLU A 76 18.19 -7.59 8.62
CA GLU A 76 18.07 -8.74 9.51
C GLU A 76 17.05 -9.77 8.97
N ARG A 77 16.01 -9.31 8.25
CA ARG A 77 14.96 -10.15 7.64
C ARG A 77 14.24 -11.10 8.61
N ILE A 78 14.24 -10.78 9.90
CA ILE A 78 13.59 -11.61 10.91
C ILE A 78 12.07 -11.42 10.79
N LEU A 79 11.38 -12.41 10.21
CA LEU A 79 9.92 -12.43 10.06
C LEU A 79 9.26 -12.98 11.32
N VAL A 80 9.57 -12.43 12.50
CA VAL A 80 9.17 -12.98 13.81
C VAL A 80 9.67 -14.42 13.99
N ASP A 81 10.54 -14.65 14.97
CA ASP A 81 10.81 -16.03 15.40
C ASP A 81 9.53 -16.51 16.08
N TRP A 82 8.73 -17.30 15.36
CA TRP A 82 7.62 -18.02 15.97
C TRP A 82 8.28 -19.17 16.73
N ASP A 83 8.42 -19.03 18.05
CA ASP A 83 8.66 -20.20 18.88
C ASP A 83 7.49 -21.17 18.64
N ASP A 84 7.78 -22.34 18.06
CA ASP A 84 6.82 -23.42 17.81
C ASP A 84 6.33 -24.08 19.14
N GLU A 85 6.47 -23.41 20.28
CA GLU A 85 6.07 -23.90 21.60
C GLU A 85 5.07 -22.97 22.29
N GLN A 86 3.78 -23.25 22.08
CA GLN A 86 2.87 -23.76 23.14
C GLN A 86 1.45 -24.06 22.64
#